data_AF-A0A1G1HTT1-F1
#
_entry.id   AF-A0A1G1HTT1-F1
#
_cell.length_a   1.000
_cell.length_b   1.000
_cell.length_c   1.000
_cell.angle_alpha   90.00
_cell.angle_beta   90.00
_cell.angle_gamma   90.00
#
_symmetry.space_group_name_H-M   'P 1'
#
loop_
_entity.id
_entity.type
_entity.pdbx_description
1 polymer ?
#
loop_
_entity_poly.entity_id
_entity_poly.type
_entity_poly.pdbx_seq_one_letter_code
_entity_poly.pdbx_strand_id
1 'polypeptide(L)'
;MQTLSQKRAAKALALLEGIPEKGNEREKFKQFCKSFPTMILQNGLGQAIAFIRAKKEKENDKFDKMYKTLNAWLKELRYIEADVLKEINTMDAQRYLEVQIESLRFLEWVKRYENAGIFE
;
A
#
# COMPACT_ATOMS: atom_id res chain seq x y z
N MET A 1 -14.11 -3.05 21.38
CA MET A 1 -14.02 -3.35 19.92
C MET A 1 -13.10 -2.32 19.28
N GLN A 2 -12.11 -2.74 18.50
CA GLN A 2 -11.24 -1.81 17.77
C GLN A 2 -11.99 -1.21 16.57
N THR A 3 -11.79 0.09 16.30
CA THR A 3 -12.31 0.74 15.10
C THR A 3 -11.53 0.30 13.86
N LEU A 4 -12.13 0.42 12.67
CA LEU A 4 -11.41 0.12 11.42
C LEU A 4 -10.19 1.03 11.24
N SER A 5 -10.23 2.27 11.73
CA SER A 5 -9.07 3.17 11.73
C SER A 5 -7.93 2.65 12.61
N GLN A 6 -8.25 2.13 13.81
CA GLN A 6 -7.25 1.49 14.69
C GLN A 6 -6.64 0.25 14.03
N LYS A 7 -7.44 -0.55 13.30
CA LYS A 7 -6.92 -1.71 12.55
C LYS A 7 -5.97 -1.30 11.43
N ARG A 8 -6.31 -0.27 10.63
CA ARG A 8 -5.41 0.28 9.60
C ARG A 8 -4.08 0.71 10.19
N ALA A 9 -4.13 1.49 11.27
CA ALA A 9 -2.96 1.99 11.98
C ALA A 9 -2.08 0.83 12.48
N ALA A 10 -2.68 -0.13 13.20
CA ALA A 10 -1.97 -1.29 13.72
C ALA A 10 -1.32 -2.14 12.60
N LYS A 11 -2.05 -2.41 11.52
CA LYS A 11 -1.52 -3.20 10.41
C LYS A 11 -0.43 -2.47 9.64
N ALA A 12 -0.59 -1.17 9.40
CA ALA A 12 0.43 -0.36 8.75
C ALA A 12 1.72 -0.37 9.58
N LEU A 13 1.63 -0.15 10.89
CA LEU A 13 2.78 -0.21 11.79
C LEU A 13 3.48 -1.57 11.71
N ALA A 14 2.76 -2.67 11.90
CA ALA A 14 3.33 -4.02 11.88
C ALA A 14 4.01 -4.37 10.54
N LEU A 15 3.42 -3.97 9.40
CA LEU A 15 4.02 -4.20 8.08
C LEU A 15 5.28 -3.38 7.88
N LEU A 16 5.30 -2.13 8.36
CA LEU A 16 6.44 -1.22 8.21
C LEU A 16 7.60 -1.55 9.15
N GLU A 17 7.33 -2.08 10.34
CA GLU A 17 8.33 -2.63 11.28
C GLU A 17 9.05 -3.84 10.70
N GLY A 18 8.34 -4.67 9.92
CA GLY A 18 8.91 -5.84 9.25
C GLY A 18 9.82 -5.52 8.06
N ILE A 19 9.98 -4.25 7.68
CA ILE A 19 10.86 -3.83 6.57
C ILE A 19 12.27 -3.59 7.14
N PRO A 20 13.28 -4.42 6.81
CA PRO A 20 14.59 -4.39 7.46
C PRO A 20 15.48 -3.22 7.00
N GLU A 21 15.19 -2.60 5.86
CA GLU A 21 16.04 -1.55 5.30
C GLU A 21 16.01 -0.27 6.12
N LYS A 22 17.19 0.34 6.24
CA LYS A 22 17.48 1.58 6.95
C LYS A 22 18.18 2.58 6.02
N GLY A 23 18.40 3.80 6.51
CA GLY A 23 19.13 4.85 5.79
C GLY A 23 18.54 5.17 4.42
N ASN A 24 19.39 5.24 3.38
CA ASN A 24 19.01 5.71 2.05
C ASN A 24 17.90 4.87 1.39
N GLU A 25 17.91 3.55 1.56
CA GLU A 25 16.87 2.68 0.99
C GLU A 25 15.52 2.89 1.68
N ARG A 26 15.52 3.15 3.00
CA ARG A 26 14.29 3.51 3.72
C ARG A 26 13.78 4.88 3.32
N GLU A 27 14.68 5.86 3.15
CA GLU A 27 14.31 7.20 2.70
C GLU A 27 13.68 7.18 1.29
N LYS A 28 14.21 6.38 0.35
CA LYS A 28 13.59 6.16 -0.96
C LYS A 28 12.18 5.58 -0.87
N PHE A 29 11.96 4.64 0.06
CA PHE A 29 10.65 4.06 0.29
C PHE A 29 9.68 5.05 0.95
N LYS A 30 10.12 5.82 1.95
CA LYS A 30 9.39 6.91 2.59
C LYS A 30 8.93 7.97 1.58
N GLN A 31 9.82 8.41 0.69
CA GLN A 31 9.47 9.32 -0.40
C GLN A 31 8.40 8.71 -1.33
N PHE A 32 8.50 7.41 -1.59
CA PHE A 32 7.51 6.72 -2.41
C PHE A 32 6.15 6.57 -1.72
N CYS A 33 6.12 6.32 -0.41
CA CYS A 33 4.89 6.28 0.37
C CYS A 33 4.14 7.61 0.36
N LYS A 34 4.84 8.75 0.20
CA LYS A 34 4.22 10.07 0.06
C LYS A 34 3.54 10.26 -1.30
N SER A 35 4.09 9.70 -2.37
CA SER A 35 3.61 9.93 -3.74
C SER A 35 2.56 8.92 -4.21
N PHE A 36 2.60 7.69 -3.71
CA PHE A 36 1.72 6.62 -4.19
C PHE A 36 0.22 6.88 -3.99
N PRO A 37 -0.27 7.44 -2.85
CA PRO A 37 -1.69 7.81 -2.72
C PRO A 37 -2.14 8.82 -3.79
N THR A 38 -1.27 9.78 -4.12
CA THR A 38 -1.54 10.76 -5.18
C THR A 38 -1.64 10.10 -6.55
N MET A 39 -0.78 9.11 -6.84
CA MET A 39 -0.87 8.35 -8.10
C MET A 39 -2.22 7.63 -8.24
N ILE A 40 -2.76 7.07 -7.14
CA ILE A 40 -4.08 6.42 -7.13
C ILE A 40 -5.20 7.46 -7.37
N LEU A 41 -5.12 8.63 -6.73
CA LEU A 41 -6.12 9.69 -6.92
C LEU A 41 -6.15 10.21 -8.37
N GLN A 42 -4.98 10.32 -9.01
CA GLN A 42 -4.86 10.88 -10.36
C GLN A 42 -5.18 9.87 -11.47
N ASN A 43 -4.75 8.62 -11.30
CA ASN A 43 -4.78 7.62 -12.39
C ASN A 43 -5.68 6.41 -12.07
N GLY A 44 -6.23 6.34 -10.86
CA GLY A 44 -6.95 5.19 -10.36
C GLY A 44 -6.03 4.09 -9.80
N LEU A 45 -6.61 3.22 -9.00
CA LEU A 45 -5.93 2.11 -8.31
C LEU A 45 -5.26 1.15 -9.32
N GLY A 46 -5.98 0.74 -10.36
CA GLY A 46 -5.50 -0.22 -11.35
C GLY A 46 -4.23 0.25 -12.06
N GLN A 47 -4.21 1.48 -12.57
CA GLN A 47 -3.03 2.01 -13.24
C GLN A 47 -1.87 2.23 -12.28
N ALA A 48 -2.12 2.73 -11.07
CA ALA A 48 -1.08 2.91 -10.07
C ALA A 48 -0.41 1.57 -9.69
N ILE A 49 -1.21 0.51 -9.52
CA ILE A 49 -0.71 -0.84 -9.22
C ILE A 49 0.07 -1.41 -10.42
N ALA A 50 -0.46 -1.27 -11.65
CA ALA A 50 0.24 -1.71 -12.86
C ALA A 50 1.60 -1.00 -13.01
N PHE A 51 1.64 0.30 -12.74
CA PHE A 51 2.87 1.10 -12.79
C PHE A 51 3.95 0.58 -11.84
N ILE A 52 3.62 0.36 -10.56
CA ILE A 52 4.63 -0.11 -9.59
C ILE A 52 5.09 -1.53 -9.92
N ARG A 53 4.22 -2.35 -10.52
CA ARG A 53 4.59 -3.69 -10.99
C ARG A 53 5.55 -3.64 -12.18
N ALA A 54 5.34 -2.71 -13.11
CA ALA A 54 6.24 -2.51 -14.24
C ALA A 54 7.58 -1.86 -13.83
N LYS A 55 7.59 -1.05 -12.78
CA LYS A 55 8.79 -0.38 -12.25
C LYS A 55 9.62 -1.21 -11.27
N LYS A 56 9.13 -2.38 -10.86
CA LYS A 56 9.90 -3.30 -10.03
C LYS A 56 11.16 -3.74 -10.79
N GLU A 57 12.32 -3.43 -10.23
CA GLU A 57 13.62 -3.84 -10.77
C GLU A 57 14.16 -5.08 -10.05
N LYS A 58 13.88 -5.20 -8.75
CA LYS A 58 14.32 -6.34 -7.93
C LYS A 58 13.32 -6.65 -6.82
N GLU A 59 13.44 -7.85 -6.25
CA GLU A 59 12.66 -8.18 -5.07
C GLU A 59 13.00 -7.25 -3.91
N ASN A 60 11.97 -6.89 -3.13
CA ASN A 60 12.09 -5.98 -1.99
C ASN A 60 12.62 -4.60 -2.35
N ASP A 61 12.53 -4.14 -3.61
CA ASP A 61 12.65 -2.70 -3.86
C ASP A 61 11.44 -1.93 -3.30
N LYS A 62 11.48 -0.60 -3.38
CA LYS A 62 10.40 0.26 -2.87
C LYS A 62 9.03 -0.03 -3.51
N PHE A 63 9.01 -0.46 -4.77
CA PHE A 63 7.78 -0.75 -5.51
C PHE A 63 7.19 -2.09 -5.07
N ASP A 64 8.03 -3.12 -4.95
CA ASP A 64 7.65 -4.44 -4.46
C ASP A 64 7.17 -4.39 -3.00
N LYS A 65 7.83 -3.60 -2.15
CA LYS A 65 7.40 -3.34 -0.77
C LYS A 65 6.02 -2.71 -0.70
N MET A 66 5.78 -1.64 -1.48
CA MET A 66 4.48 -0.99 -1.52
C MET A 66 3.39 -1.95 -2.00
N TYR A 67 3.69 -2.71 -3.06
CA TYR A 67 2.78 -3.72 -3.60
C TYR A 67 2.43 -4.78 -2.55
N LYS A 68 3.43 -5.37 -1.89
CA LYS A 68 3.26 -6.37 -0.83
C LYS A 68 2.46 -5.80 0.35
N THR A 69 2.77 -4.57 0.78
CA THR A 69 2.09 -3.87 1.88
C THR A 69 0.60 -3.69 1.59
N LEU A 70 0.25 -3.20 0.39
CA LEU A 70 -1.15 -3.02 0.01
C LEU A 70 -1.90 -4.35 -0.14
N ASN A 71 -1.29 -5.35 -0.77
CA ASN A 71 -1.89 -6.69 -0.89
C ASN A 71 -2.18 -7.30 0.48
N ALA A 72 -1.24 -7.19 1.42
CA ALA A 72 -1.43 -7.72 2.77
C ALA A 72 -2.64 -7.09 3.48
N TRP A 73 -2.86 -5.79 3.31
CA TRP A 73 -4.03 -5.12 3.88
C TRP A 73 -5.34 -5.54 3.21
N LEU A 74 -5.38 -5.55 1.88
CA LEU A 74 -6.61 -5.89 1.16
C LEU A 74 -7.02 -7.35 1.39
N LYS A 75 -6.06 -8.27 1.58
CA LYS A 75 -6.33 -9.65 2.00
C LYS A 75 -6.90 -9.75 3.41
N GLU A 76 -6.38 -8.97 4.35
CA GLU A 76 -6.87 -8.98 5.73
C GLU A 76 -8.36 -8.61 5.83
N LEU A 77 -8.81 -7.68 4.99
CA LEU A 77 -10.21 -7.30 4.90
C LEU A 77 -11.05 -8.17 3.95
N ARG A 78 -10.45 -9.18 3.31
CA ARG A 78 -11.09 -10.04 2.30
C ARG A 78 -11.67 -9.23 1.13
N TYR A 79 -10.99 -8.14 0.76
CA TYR A 79 -11.26 -7.45 -0.50
C TYR A 79 -10.74 -8.23 -1.69
N ILE A 80 -9.64 -8.95 -1.49
CA ILE A 80 -8.98 -9.83 -2.44
C ILE A 80 -8.53 -11.10 -1.72
N GLU A 81 -8.24 -12.17 -2.47
CA GLU A 81 -7.73 -13.43 -1.93
C GLU A 81 -6.22 -13.58 -2.17
N ALA A 82 -5.74 -13.26 -3.36
CA ALA A 82 -4.42 -13.63 -3.85
C ALA A 82 -3.60 -12.44 -4.36
N ASP A 83 -4.11 -11.69 -5.33
CA ASP A 83 -3.33 -10.69 -6.05
C ASP A 83 -4.21 -9.52 -6.49
N VAL A 84 -3.94 -8.35 -5.92
CA VAL A 84 -4.73 -7.14 -6.19
C VAL A 84 -4.72 -6.76 -7.66
N LEU A 85 -3.61 -6.92 -8.38
CA LEU A 85 -3.54 -6.52 -9.79
C LEU A 85 -4.47 -7.39 -10.64
N LYS A 86 -4.53 -8.70 -10.38
CA LYS A 86 -5.44 -9.59 -11.12
C LYS A 86 -6.90 -9.35 -10.74
N GLU A 87 -7.20 -9.28 -9.45
CA GLU A 87 -8.58 -9.31 -8.97
C GLU A 87 -9.34 -8.00 -9.20
N ILE A 88 -8.68 -6.84 -9.16
CA ILE A 88 -9.36 -5.57 -9.45
C ILE A 88 -9.86 -5.47 -10.90
N ASN A 89 -9.29 -6.25 -11.83
CA ASN A 89 -9.72 -6.28 -13.23
C ASN A 89 -11.00 -7.11 -13.45
N THR A 90 -11.43 -7.88 -12.44
CA THR A 90 -12.65 -8.70 -12.52
C THR A 90 -13.77 -8.17 -11.62
N MET A 91 -13.53 -7.08 -10.89
CA MET A 91 -14.52 -6.44 -10.03
C MET A 91 -15.50 -5.59 -10.84
N ASP A 92 -16.74 -5.50 -10.35
CA ASP A 92 -17.65 -4.44 -10.78
C ASP A 92 -17.18 -3.06 -10.29
N ALA A 93 -17.79 -2.01 -10.84
CA ALA A 93 -17.42 -0.63 -10.55
C ALA A 93 -17.57 -0.25 -9.06
N GLN A 94 -18.61 -0.77 -8.39
CA GLN A 94 -18.85 -0.46 -6.98
C GLN A 94 -17.74 -1.08 -6.12
N ARG A 95 -17.46 -2.37 -6.33
CA ARG A 95 -16.44 -3.08 -5.58
C ARG A 95 -15.05 -2.50 -5.83
N TYR A 96 -14.74 -2.15 -7.07
CA TYR A 96 -13.49 -1.48 -7.42
C TYR A 96 -13.33 -0.16 -6.67
N LEU A 97 -14.38 0.67 -6.60
CA LEU A 97 -14.35 1.95 -5.87
C LEU A 97 -14.18 1.74 -4.36
N GLU A 98 -14.84 0.74 -3.78
CA GLU A 98 -14.66 0.37 -2.37
C GLU A 98 -13.19 0.04 -2.07
N VAL A 99 -12.57 -0.79 -2.91
CA VAL A 99 -11.15 -1.19 -2.76
C VAL A 99 -10.22 0.01 -2.93
N GLN A 100 -10.50 0.90 -3.89
CA GLN A 100 -9.71 2.12 -4.07
C GLN A 100 -9.79 3.06 -2.86
N ILE A 101 -10.99 3.30 -2.34
CA ILE A 101 -11.21 4.14 -1.15
C ILE A 101 -10.50 3.53 0.06
N GLU A 102 -10.61 2.22 0.25
CA GLU A 102 -9.95 1.54 1.35
C GLU A 102 -8.42 1.58 1.24
N SER A 103 -7.89 1.36 0.03
CA SER A 103 -6.46 1.48 -0.26
C SER A 103 -5.94 2.86 0.15
N LEU A 104 -6.62 3.94 -0.23
CA LEU A 104 -6.24 5.32 0.12
C LEU A 104 -6.27 5.56 1.63
N ARG A 105 -7.30 5.07 2.34
CA ARG A 105 -7.43 5.23 3.80
C ARG A 105 -6.33 4.50 4.56
N PHE A 106 -5.91 3.35 4.07
CA PHE A 106 -4.80 2.59 4.66
C PHE A 106 -3.44 3.24 4.33
N LEU A 107 -3.22 3.63 3.08
CA LEU A 107 -1.97 4.24 2.66
C LEU A 107 -1.70 5.59 3.34
N GLU A 108 -2.72 6.30 3.80
CA GLU A 108 -2.55 7.49 4.63
C GLU A 108 -1.85 7.15 5.97
N TRP A 109 -2.13 6.00 6.59
CA TRP A 109 -1.38 5.53 7.76
C TRP A 109 0.05 5.12 7.42
N VAL A 110 0.24 4.42 6.30
CA VAL A 110 1.58 4.06 5.80
C VAL A 110 2.45 5.30 5.61
N LYS A 111 1.92 6.32 4.93
CA LYS A 111 2.56 7.62 4.73
C LYS A 111 2.88 8.32 6.06
N ARG A 112 1.95 8.33 7.02
CA ARG A 112 2.16 8.98 8.33
C ARG A 112 3.30 8.35 9.10
N TYR A 113 3.35 7.02 9.19
CA TYR A 113 4.39 6.33 9.94
C TYR A 113 5.76 6.46 9.27
N GLU A 114 5.86 6.30 7.95
CA GLU A 114 7.11 6.54 7.23
C GLU A 114 7.60 7.98 7.42
N ASN A 115 6.70 8.96 7.34
CA ASN A 115 7.07 10.36 7.51
C ASN A 115 7.49 10.71 8.94
N ALA A 116 7.02 9.97 9.94
CA ALA A 116 7.41 10.16 11.33
C ALA A 116 8.86 9.73 11.60
N GLY A 117 9.50 8.98 10.69
CA GLY A 117 10.91 8.58 10.84
C GLY A 117 11.17 7.55 11.93
N ILE A 118 10.12 6.86 12.41
CA ILE A 118 10.23 5.90 13.53
C ILE A 118 10.91 4.58 13.15
N PHE A 119 11.22 4.38 11.87
CA PHE A 119 11.85 3.17 11.33
C PHE A 119 13.25 3.43 10.77
N GLU A 120 13.86 4.57 11.06
CA GLU A 120 15.21 4.94 10.59
C GLU A 120 16.34 4.11 11.23
#